data_AF-A0A965R0B4-F1
#
_entry.id   AF-A0A965R0B4-F1
#
_cell.length_a   1.000
_cell.length_b   1.000
_cell.length_c   1.000
_cell.angle_alpha   90.00
_cell.angle_beta   90.00
_cell.angle_gamma   90.00
#
_symmetry.space_group_name_H-M   'P 1'
#
loop_
_entity.id
_entity.type
_entity.pdbx_description
1 polymer ?
#
loop_
_entity_poly.entity_id
_entity_poly.type
_entity_poly.pdbx_seq_one_letter_code
_entity_poly.pdbx_strand_id
1 'polypeptide(L)'
;AISTPYSLHLKDAKETVYFKITEHLSNTHQVYLTDLRKIWFAGFERHKTFLEAKFHNEFLLDEINYVNPECIITFGKNVYDALSFLVKTNNLNIKIHYLIHPSQRTQGEGRKTFFEKVGIDVSRYKSITNASERNVMPYLDHLNKIISP
;
A
#
# COMPACT_ATOMS: atom_id res chain seq x y z
N ALA A 1 2.64 12.59 -23.05
CA ALA A 1 2.69 11.60 -21.95
C ALA A 1 1.31 10.97 -21.82
N ILE A 2 1.22 9.64 -21.84
CA ILE A 2 -0.01 8.91 -21.50
C ILE A 2 0.17 8.50 -20.04
N SER A 3 -0.61 9.08 -19.13
CA SER A 3 -0.55 8.79 -17.68
C SER A 3 -1.46 7.62 -17.32
N THR A 4 -1.03 6.77 -16.38
CA THR A 4 -1.87 5.72 -15.81
C THR A 4 -2.97 6.32 -14.94
N PRO A 5 -4.25 5.93 -15.13
CA PRO A 5 -5.30 6.30 -14.20
C PRO A 5 -5.14 5.47 -12.93
N TYR A 6 -4.58 6.05 -11.86
CA TYR A 6 -4.89 5.50 -10.54
C TYR A 6 -6.33 5.90 -10.21
N SER A 7 -7.13 4.94 -9.73
CA SER A 7 -8.55 5.16 -9.47
C SER A 7 -8.71 6.03 -8.22
N LEU A 8 -8.88 7.35 -8.42
CA LEU A 8 -9.19 8.28 -7.35
C LEU A 8 -10.71 8.29 -7.11
N HIS A 9 -11.16 7.60 -6.07
CA HIS A 9 -12.56 7.64 -5.63
C HIS A 9 -12.79 8.83 -4.69
N LEU A 10 -13.11 10.01 -5.25
CA LEU A 10 -13.55 11.17 -4.46
C LEU A 10 -15.06 11.10 -4.22
N LYS A 11 -15.48 10.33 -3.22
CA LYS A 11 -16.76 10.59 -2.56
C LYS A 11 -16.42 11.07 -1.15
N ASP A 12 -16.62 12.36 -0.90
CA ASP A 12 -16.35 13.03 0.39
C ASP A 12 -14.86 12.99 0.84
N ALA A 13 -13.95 13.42 -0.04
CA ALA A 13 -12.51 13.28 0.14
C ALA A 13 -11.95 14.06 1.34
N LYS A 14 -11.94 13.41 2.50
CA LYS A 14 -11.08 13.77 3.64
C LYS A 14 -9.67 13.28 3.33
N GLU A 15 -8.65 14.02 3.77
CA GLU A 15 -7.26 13.54 3.79
C GLU A 15 -7.19 12.19 4.47
N THR A 16 -7.04 11.12 3.69
CA THR A 16 -6.89 9.78 4.22
C THR A 16 -5.44 9.55 4.65
N VAL A 17 -5.22 8.54 5.48
CA VAL A 17 -3.87 8.09 5.88
C VAL A 17 -2.96 7.82 4.67
N TYR A 18 -3.52 7.37 3.54
CA TYR A 18 -2.75 7.17 2.31
C TYR A 18 -2.13 8.47 1.79
N PHE A 19 -2.91 9.55 1.73
CA PHE A 19 -2.42 10.85 1.26
C PHE A 19 -1.27 11.34 2.13
N LYS A 20 -1.39 11.25 3.45
CA LYS A 20 -0.35 11.68 4.39
C LYS A 20 0.93 10.86 4.27
N ILE A 21 0.80 9.55 4.03
CA ILE A 21 1.94 8.67 3.76
C ILE A 21 2.62 9.07 2.44
N THR A 22 1.84 9.24 1.37
CA THR A 22 2.38 9.63 0.06
C THR A 22 3.05 11.00 0.11
N GLU A 23 2.41 11.99 0.72
CA GLU A 23 2.97 13.34 0.90
C GLU A 23 4.31 13.29 1.65
N HIS A 24 4.35 12.57 2.79
CA HIS A 24 5.58 12.39 3.56
C HIS A 24 6.72 11.79 2.73
N LEU A 25 6.45 10.73 1.96
CA LEU A 25 7.45 10.09 1.10
C LEU A 25 7.88 11.02 -0.05
N SER A 26 6.94 11.74 -0.66
CA SER A 26 7.21 12.63 -1.79
C SER A 26 8.13 13.80 -1.46
N ASN A 27 8.24 14.18 -0.18
CA ASN A 27 9.17 15.22 0.26
C ASN A 27 10.65 14.82 0.14
N THR A 28 10.93 13.52 0.05
CA THR A 28 12.30 12.98 0.07
C THR A 28 12.59 11.98 -1.05
N HIS A 29 11.55 11.46 -1.70
CA HIS A 29 11.66 10.41 -2.72
C HIS A 29 10.75 10.72 -3.91
N GLN A 30 11.11 10.22 -5.09
CA GLN A 30 10.19 10.17 -6.22
C GLN A 30 9.18 9.03 -6.02
N VAL A 31 7.89 9.36 -5.91
CA VAL A 31 6.84 8.39 -5.60
C VAL A 31 5.99 8.11 -6.83
N TYR A 32 5.88 6.83 -7.19
CA TYR A 32 4.90 6.33 -8.17
C TYR A 32 3.79 5.59 -7.44
N LEU A 33 2.55 6.05 -7.60
CA LEU A 33 1.38 5.40 -7.03
C LEU A 33 0.65 4.57 -8.07
N THR A 34 0.30 3.35 -7.68
CA THR A 34 -0.45 2.42 -8.52
C THR A 34 -1.31 1.48 -7.67
N ASP A 35 -2.25 0.78 -8.31
CA ASP A 35 -3.05 -0.26 -7.70
C ASP A 35 -2.76 -1.59 -8.40
N LEU A 36 -2.84 -2.69 -7.65
CA LEU A 36 -2.87 -4.04 -8.21
C LEU A 36 -4.04 -4.18 -9.18
N ARG A 37 -5.15 -3.46 -8.94
CA ARG A 37 -6.36 -3.49 -9.75
C ARG A 37 -6.41 -2.27 -10.68
N LYS A 38 -6.18 -2.49 -11.97
CA LYS A 38 -6.19 -1.41 -12.98
C LYS A 38 -7.61 -0.97 -13.36
N ILE A 39 -8.59 -1.85 -13.22
CA ILE A 39 -9.98 -1.61 -13.60
C ILE A 39 -10.88 -2.10 -12.48
N TRP A 40 -11.75 -1.23 -12.01
CA TRP A 40 -12.79 -1.59 -11.04
C TRP A 40 -14.08 -1.95 -11.78
N PHE A 41 -14.55 -3.18 -11.62
CA PHE A 41 -15.86 -3.61 -12.11
C PHE A 41 -16.86 -3.67 -10.94
N ALA A 42 -17.81 -2.73 -10.91
CA ALA A 42 -18.90 -2.77 -9.95
C ALA A 42 -19.74 -4.05 -10.16
N GLY A 43 -20.03 -4.80 -9.08
CA GLY A 43 -20.77 -6.07 -9.15
C GLY A 43 -19.92 -7.34 -9.34
N PHE A 44 -18.62 -7.24 -9.59
CA PHE A 44 -17.67 -8.37 -9.67
C PHE A 44 -16.78 -8.47 -8.42
N GLU A 45 -17.39 -8.38 -7.25
CA GLU A 45 -16.71 -8.21 -5.96
C GLU A 45 -16.02 -9.48 -5.43
N ARG A 46 -16.03 -10.58 -6.18
CA ARG A 46 -15.40 -11.82 -5.76
C ARG A 46 -13.88 -11.72 -5.93
N HIS A 47 -13.21 -11.43 -4.82
CA HIS A 47 -11.76 -11.22 -4.70
C HIS A 47 -10.84 -12.27 -5.35
N LYS A 48 -11.30 -13.51 -5.58
CA LYS A 48 -10.44 -14.61 -6.06
C LYS A 48 -10.21 -14.61 -7.57
N THR A 49 -11.26 -14.38 -8.37
CA THR A 49 -11.19 -14.39 -9.84
C THR A 49 -10.31 -13.29 -10.43
N PHE A 50 -10.00 -12.26 -9.64
CA PHE A 50 -9.29 -11.07 -10.09
C PHE A 50 -7.76 -11.17 -9.95
N LEU A 51 -7.26 -11.82 -8.88
CA LEU A 51 -5.82 -12.09 -8.74
C LEU A 51 -5.29 -12.95 -9.91
N GLU A 52 -6.20 -13.70 -10.53
CA GLU A 52 -5.96 -14.58 -11.67
C GLU A 52 -6.14 -13.87 -13.03
N ALA A 53 -6.62 -12.63 -13.05
CA ALA A 53 -6.76 -11.88 -14.29
C ALA A 53 -5.37 -11.41 -14.76
N LYS A 54 -4.75 -12.27 -15.58
CA LYS A 54 -3.43 -12.11 -16.22
C LYS A 54 -3.12 -10.68 -16.65
N PHE A 55 -4.10 -9.98 -17.23
CA PHE A 55 -4.01 -8.58 -17.63
C PHE A 55 -3.51 -7.63 -16.52
N HIS A 56 -4.02 -7.73 -15.29
CA HIS A 56 -3.59 -6.83 -14.21
C HIS A 56 -2.15 -7.07 -13.77
N ASN A 57 -1.72 -8.33 -13.78
CA ASN A 57 -0.36 -8.72 -13.43
C ASN A 57 0.64 -8.30 -14.51
N GLU A 58 0.27 -8.44 -15.79
CA GLU A 58 1.08 -7.98 -16.93
C GLU A 58 1.28 -6.46 -16.89
N PHE A 59 0.19 -5.69 -16.71
CA PHE A 59 0.28 -4.24 -16.58
C PHE A 59 1.13 -3.79 -15.38
N LEU A 60 1.00 -4.46 -14.24
CA LEU A 60 1.81 -4.13 -13.07
C LEU A 60 3.29 -4.46 -13.30
N LEU A 61 3.60 -5.55 -14.00
CA LEU A 61 4.97 -5.90 -14.38
C LEU A 61 5.57 -4.84 -15.33
N ASP A 62 4.80 -4.40 -16.31
CA ASP A 62 5.21 -3.32 -17.22
C ASP A 62 5.46 -2.01 -16.48
N GLU A 63 4.59 -1.64 -15.52
CA GLU A 63 4.80 -0.49 -14.66
C GLU A 63 6.08 -0.61 -13.83
N ILE A 64 6.34 -1.78 -13.23
CA ILE A 64 7.55 -2.03 -12.44
C ILE A 64 8.80 -1.89 -13.32
N ASN A 65 8.80 -2.46 -14.51
CA ASN A 65 9.92 -2.38 -15.45
C ASN A 65 10.13 -0.94 -15.95
N TYR A 66 9.05 -0.20 -16.19
CA TYR A 66 9.11 1.18 -16.66
C TYR A 66 9.57 2.16 -15.58
N VAL A 67 9.01 2.05 -14.37
CA VAL A 67 9.35 2.91 -13.23
C VAL A 67 10.72 2.54 -12.66
N ASN A 68 11.10 1.27 -12.74
CA ASN A 68 12.33 0.71 -12.17
C ASN A 68 12.55 1.12 -10.70
N PRO A 69 11.61 0.80 -9.78
CA PRO A 69 11.67 1.28 -8.41
C PRO A 69 12.74 0.56 -7.58
N GLU A 70 13.41 1.30 -6.69
CA GLU A 70 14.36 0.73 -5.73
C GLU A 70 13.67 -0.15 -4.68
N CYS A 71 12.43 0.20 -4.32
CA CYS A 71 11.57 -0.59 -3.45
C CYS A 71 10.09 -0.35 -3.78
N ILE A 72 9.24 -1.31 -3.39
CA ILE A 72 7.78 -1.20 -3.54
C ILE A 72 7.14 -1.30 -2.16
N ILE A 73 6.24 -0.37 -1.84
CA ILE A 73 5.47 -0.38 -0.60
C ILE A 73 4.06 -0.84 -0.93
N THR A 74 3.59 -1.86 -0.22
CA THR A 74 2.25 -2.43 -0.41
C THR A 74 1.37 -2.13 0.78
N PHE A 75 0.12 -1.73 0.52
CA PHE A 75 -0.90 -1.57 1.55
C PHE A 75 -1.76 -2.84 1.61
N GLY A 76 -1.63 -3.62 2.68
CA GLY A 76 -2.41 -4.83 2.90
C GLY A 76 -1.74 -6.13 2.44
N LYS A 77 -1.99 -7.20 3.21
CA LYS A 77 -1.32 -8.50 3.03
C LYS A 77 -1.59 -9.13 1.67
N ASN A 78 -2.82 -9.03 1.15
CA ASN A 78 -3.16 -9.64 -0.14
C ASN A 78 -2.35 -9.04 -1.30
N VAL A 79 -2.12 -7.73 -1.27
CA VAL A 79 -1.30 -7.04 -2.28
C VAL A 79 0.17 -7.43 -2.13
N TYR A 80 0.66 -7.47 -0.89
CA TYR A 80 2.02 -7.93 -0.60
C TYR A 80 2.28 -9.35 -1.12
N ASP A 81 1.40 -10.30 -0.82
CA ASP A 81 1.56 -11.70 -1.20
C ASP A 81 1.54 -11.85 -2.74
N ALA A 82 0.61 -11.17 -3.42
CA ALA A 82 0.49 -11.18 -4.87
C ALA A 82 1.74 -10.59 -5.56
N LEU A 83 2.20 -9.43 -5.09
CA LEU A 83 3.39 -8.79 -5.63
C LEU A 83 4.66 -9.60 -5.35
N SER A 84 4.78 -10.18 -4.16
CA SER A 84 5.91 -11.05 -3.80
C SER A 84 5.99 -12.26 -4.71
N PHE A 85 4.85 -12.86 -5.03
CA PHE A 85 4.78 -13.93 -6.02
C PHE A 85 5.22 -13.45 -7.41
N LEU A 86 4.72 -12.30 -7.87
CA LEU A 86 5.06 -11.72 -9.17
C LEU A 86 6.57 -11.42 -9.30
N VAL A 87 7.15 -10.74 -8.30
CA VAL A 87 8.59 -10.40 -8.24
C VAL A 87 9.44 -11.67 -8.24
N LYS A 88 9.08 -12.67 -7.42
CA LYS A 88 9.80 -13.94 -7.36
C LYS A 88 9.73 -14.73 -8.68
N THR A 89 8.55 -14.82 -9.29
CA THR A 89 8.35 -15.59 -10.53
C THR A 89 9.03 -14.95 -11.75
N ASN A 90 9.21 -13.63 -11.73
CA ASN A 90 9.92 -12.88 -12.79
C ASN A 90 11.40 -12.60 -12.46
N ASN A 91 11.93 -13.15 -11.36
CA ASN A 91 13.32 -12.95 -10.90
C ASN A 91 13.72 -11.47 -10.77
N LEU A 92 12.79 -10.62 -10.34
CA LEU A 92 13.07 -9.20 -10.12
C LEU A 92 13.79 -8.99 -8.79
N ASN A 93 14.88 -8.22 -8.79
CA ASN A 93 15.64 -7.90 -7.59
C ASN A 93 15.14 -6.59 -6.95
N ILE A 94 13.90 -6.61 -6.43
CA ILE A 94 13.26 -5.43 -5.83
C ILE A 94 12.78 -5.77 -4.42
N LYS A 95 13.06 -4.88 -3.46
CA LYS A 95 12.58 -5.01 -2.08
C LYS A 95 11.10 -4.65 -2.01
N ILE A 96 10.30 -5.51 -1.40
CA ILE A 96 8.88 -5.24 -1.15
C ILE A 96 8.68 -5.04 0.35
N HIS A 97 8.09 -3.91 0.72
CA HIS A 97 7.74 -3.56 2.08
C HIS A 97 6.23 -3.69 2.29
N TYR A 98 5.85 -4.38 3.36
CA TYR A 98 4.45 -4.51 3.76
C TYR A 98 4.07 -3.42 4.76
N LEU A 99 3.07 -2.62 4.42
CA LEU A 99 2.32 -1.80 5.35
C LEU A 99 0.94 -2.39 5.57
N ILE A 100 0.50 -2.43 6.83
CA ILE A 100 -0.89 -2.79 7.13
C ILE A 100 -1.86 -1.85 6.42
N HIS A 101 -2.98 -2.38 5.92
CA HIS A 101 -3.93 -1.56 5.18
C HIS A 101 -4.64 -0.56 6.12
N PRO A 102 -4.68 0.75 5.82
CA PRO A 102 -5.26 1.74 6.73
C PRO A 102 -6.79 1.79 6.74
N SER A 103 -7.49 1.01 5.90
CA SER A 103 -8.96 0.99 5.89
C SER A 103 -9.59 0.48 7.20
N GLN A 104 -10.82 0.94 7.43
CA GLN A 104 -11.62 0.56 8.60
C GLN A 104 -11.97 -0.93 8.66
N ARG A 105 -11.81 -1.74 7.62
CA ARG A 105 -12.07 -3.20 7.71
C ARG A 105 -10.98 -3.95 8.47
N THR A 106 -9.87 -3.28 8.74
CA THR A 106 -8.70 -3.81 9.47
C THR A 106 -8.70 -3.31 10.93
N GLN A 107 -9.86 -3.20 11.60
CA GLN A 107 -9.95 -2.63 12.96
C GLN A 107 -9.30 -3.51 14.04
N GLY A 108 -8.86 -2.86 15.12
CA GLY A 108 -8.54 -3.49 16.40
C GLY A 108 -7.12 -4.02 16.55
N GLU A 109 -6.99 -4.98 17.47
CA GLU A 109 -5.78 -5.66 17.93
C GLU A 109 -4.79 -5.99 16.80
N GLY A 110 -5.27 -6.34 15.60
CA GLY A 110 -4.42 -6.61 14.43
C GLY A 110 -3.49 -5.47 14.00
N ARG A 111 -3.90 -4.19 14.10
CA ARG A 111 -3.02 -3.04 13.78
C ARG A 111 -2.03 -2.75 14.88
N LYS A 112 -2.50 -2.75 16.13
CA LYS A 112 -1.66 -2.59 17.31
C LYS A 112 -0.57 -3.66 17.33
N THR A 113 -0.97 -4.93 17.24
CA THR A 113 -0.05 -6.07 17.18
C THR A 113 0.88 -6.00 15.98
N PHE A 114 0.42 -5.56 14.80
CA PHE A 114 1.30 -5.36 13.66
C PHE A 114 2.42 -4.35 13.97
N PHE A 115 2.04 -3.15 14.42
CA PHE A 115 3.01 -2.09 14.72
C PHE A 115 3.96 -2.48 15.85
N GLU A 116 3.45 -3.11 16.91
CA GLU A 116 4.28 -3.62 18.01
C GLU A 116 5.27 -4.69 17.53
N LYS A 117 4.87 -5.59 16.62
CA LYS A 117 5.76 -6.59 16.01
C LYS A 117 6.88 -5.98 15.17
N VAL A 118 6.63 -4.83 14.54
CA VAL A 118 7.67 -4.06 13.82
C VAL A 118 8.36 -3.02 14.73
N GLY A 119 8.18 -3.16 16.04
CA GLY A 119 8.85 -2.38 17.09
C GLY A 119 8.40 -0.93 17.19
N ILE A 120 7.17 -0.63 16.76
CA ILE A 120 6.57 0.70 16.87
C ILE A 120 5.73 0.75 18.16
N ASP A 121 6.13 1.62 19.08
CA ASP A 121 5.45 1.82 20.35
C ASP A 121 4.17 2.63 20.14
N VAL A 122 3.09 1.88 19.94
CA VAL A 122 1.77 2.43 19.68
C VAL A 122 1.13 3.12 20.88
N SER A 123 1.61 2.87 22.10
CA SER A 123 1.06 3.49 23.31
C SER A 123 1.24 5.01 23.33
N ARG A 124 2.22 5.50 22.55
CA ARG A 124 2.54 6.93 22.40
C ARG A 124 1.51 7.72 21.59
N TYR A 125 0.64 7.04 20.83
CA TYR A 125 -0.32 7.72 19.98
C TYR A 125 -1.74 7.59 20.55
N LYS A 126 -2.39 8.73 20.81
CA LYS A 126 -3.76 8.79 21.31
C LYS A 126 -4.71 8.14 20.29
N SER A 127 -5.36 7.05 20.71
CA SER A 127 -6.31 6.20 19.98
C SER A 127 -5.84 5.64 18.63
N ILE A 128 -5.29 4.42 18.64
CA ILE A 128 -5.28 3.54 17.46
C ILE A 128 -6.64 2.86 17.27
N THR A 129 -7.47 2.87 18.30
CA THR A 129 -8.74 2.15 18.41
C THR A 129 -9.97 2.92 17.94
N ASN A 130 -9.91 4.26 17.85
CA ASN A 130 -11.06 5.04 17.40
C ASN A 130 -10.89 5.40 15.93
N ALA A 131 -11.85 4.94 15.13
CA ALA A 131 -11.97 5.01 13.68
C ALA A 131 -12.04 6.43 13.11
N SER A 132 -11.05 7.27 13.43
CA SER A 132 -10.76 8.46 12.63
C SER A 132 -9.51 8.18 11.82
N GLU A 133 -9.57 8.55 10.55
CA GLU A 133 -8.53 8.48 9.53
C GLU A 133 -7.28 9.32 9.87
N ARG A 134 -6.98 9.57 11.15
CA ARG A 134 -6.14 10.68 11.62
C ARG A 134 -4.77 10.28 12.17
N ASN A 135 -4.54 9.02 12.55
CA ASN A 135 -3.27 8.65 13.18
C ASN A 135 -2.30 7.98 12.20
N VAL A 136 -1.65 8.82 11.38
CA VAL A 136 -0.64 8.42 10.40
C VAL A 136 0.71 8.06 11.06
N MET A 137 0.95 8.55 12.29
CA MET A 137 2.28 8.50 12.91
C MET A 137 2.90 7.10 13.03
N PRO A 138 2.17 6.04 13.44
CA PRO A 138 2.74 4.69 13.44
C PRO A 138 3.22 4.21 12.07
N TYR A 139 2.54 4.64 11.00
CA TYR A 139 2.92 4.32 9.62
C TYR A 139 4.20 5.06 9.23
N LEU A 140 4.29 6.36 9.55
CA LEU A 140 5.48 7.16 9.25
C LEU A 140 6.69 6.63 10.00
N ASP A 141 6.54 6.26 11.28
CA ASP A 141 7.64 5.70 12.06
C ASP A 141 8.08 4.34 11.53
N HIS A 142 7.15 3.49 11.08
CA HIS A 142 7.50 2.24 10.41
C HIS A 142 8.21 2.49 9.07
N LEU A 143 7.74 3.45 8.28
CA LEU A 143 8.35 3.80 7.00
C LEU A 143 9.76 4.33 7.17
N ASN A 144 9.98 5.22 8.13
CA ASN A 144 11.30 5.73 8.45
C ASN A 144 12.26 4.60 8.84
N LYS A 145 11.79 3.51 9.47
CA LYS A 145 12.64 2.35 9.77
C LYS A 145 13.02 1.52 8.55
N ILE A 146 12.14 1.41 7.55
CA ILE A 146 12.32 0.47 6.43
C ILE A 146 12.84 1.15 5.15
N ILE A 147 12.75 2.47 5.07
CA ILE A 147 13.17 3.29 3.91
C ILE A 147 14.36 4.19 4.27
N SER A 148 14.85 4.19 5.52
CA SER A 148 16.04 4.98 5.85
C SER A 148 17.21 4.62 4.93
N PRO A 149 17.96 5.63 4.44
CA PRO A 149 19.06 5.47 3.49
C PRO A 149 20.18 4.56 4.00
#